data_AF-A0A8J3A5S6-F1
#
_entry.id   AF-A0A8J3A5S6-F1
#
_cell.length_a   1.000
_cell.length_b   1.000
_cell.length_c   1.000
_cell.angle_alpha   90.00
_cell.angle_beta   90.00
_cell.angle_gamma   90.00
#
_symmetry.space_group_name_H-M   'P 1'
#
loop_
_entity.id
_entity.type
_entity.pdbx_description
1 polymer ?
#
loop_
_entity_poly.entity_id
_entity_poly.type
_entity_poly.pdbx_seq_one_letter_code
_entity_poly.pdbx_strand_id
1 'polypeptide(L)'
;MRFRVSAAAAAAMLVAAPAAAIADNHDDHDTAEVVAVHGLPQSVFDTLGADSTAVDVYVAGSYDDALTTFEFGDVGTLEVPPGAYDLEVFPAGGDTSGDPVLTLSTPELAAGVSASVVAQLDEAGETPSLAAYINENDATGIQVFHTAAFGAVDIVAGGEVALAGAANGDTARIDVPGGTTVDGVGVAPAGGDVAIDLGAVEVPEDTLVLAYAIGSADDETLQVVTATTSVAGGEDGEMPTRVDAGSAGLAANQGIGLGVAVLLLAGVALLTAPVTASVVRRRR
;
A
#
# COMPACT_ATOMS: atom_id res chain seq x y z
N MET A 1 44.56 -47.63 -20.52
CA MET A 1 43.27 -47.19 -21.11
C MET A 1 42.76 -46.02 -20.28
N ARG A 2 42.73 -44.78 -20.85
CA ARG A 2 41.96 -43.57 -20.40
C ARG A 2 42.28 -43.01 -18.97
N PHE A 3 42.80 -41.78 -18.80
CA PHE A 3 42.14 -40.44 -18.76
C PHE A 3 41.21 -40.24 -17.53
N ARG A 4 41.27 -39.18 -16.67
CA ARG A 4 42.09 -37.94 -16.46
C ARG A 4 42.26 -37.72 -14.92
N VAL A 5 43.24 -37.00 -14.34
CA VAL A 5 43.45 -35.53 -14.14
C VAL A 5 42.20 -34.67 -13.81
N SER A 6 42.21 -34.00 -12.65
CA SER A 6 41.66 -32.66 -12.27
C SER A 6 41.20 -32.70 -10.81
N ALA A 7 41.81 -32.00 -9.84
CA ALA A 7 41.92 -30.55 -9.62
C ALA A 7 40.80 -30.03 -8.69
N ALA A 8 41.20 -29.34 -7.62
CA ALA A 8 40.32 -28.93 -6.53
C ALA A 8 39.69 -27.54 -6.75
N ALA A 9 38.48 -27.35 -6.24
CA ALA A 9 37.88 -26.05 -5.97
C ALA A 9 36.89 -26.18 -4.80
N ALA A 10 37.32 -25.85 -3.59
CA ALA A 10 36.42 -25.70 -2.45
C ALA A 10 35.86 -24.27 -2.47
N ALA A 11 34.68 -24.09 -3.06
CA ALA A 11 33.95 -22.83 -3.00
C ALA A 11 33.18 -22.77 -1.67
N ALA A 12 33.65 -21.96 -0.73
CA ALA A 12 32.86 -21.61 0.44
C ALA A 12 31.79 -20.58 0.03
N MET A 13 30.56 -21.04 -0.20
CA MET A 13 29.41 -20.14 -0.30
C MET A 13 29.10 -19.59 1.10
N LEU A 14 29.22 -18.28 1.24
CA LEU A 14 28.74 -17.55 2.40
C LEU A 14 27.22 -17.42 2.26
N VAL A 15 26.47 -18.29 2.95
CA VAL A 15 25.01 -18.14 3.07
C VAL A 15 24.77 -16.98 4.04
N ALA A 16 24.25 -15.87 3.52
CA ALA A 16 23.69 -14.80 4.33
C ALA A 16 22.25 -15.20 4.66
N ALA A 17 22.01 -15.70 5.88
CA ALA A 17 20.66 -15.87 6.38
C ALA A 17 20.06 -14.49 6.71
N PRO A 18 18.81 -14.18 6.33
CA PRO A 18 18.11 -13.04 6.90
C PRO A 18 17.95 -13.30 8.40
N ALA A 19 18.36 -12.34 9.23
CA ALA A 19 18.11 -12.43 10.66
C ALA A 19 16.61 -12.16 10.87
N ALA A 20 15.89 -13.11 11.49
CA ALA A 20 14.53 -12.88 11.94
C ALA A 20 14.50 -11.67 12.88
N ALA A 21 13.99 -10.54 12.38
CA ALA A 21 13.88 -9.31 13.14
C ALA A 21 12.65 -9.42 14.05
N ILE A 22 12.89 -9.28 15.35
CA ILE A 22 11.85 -9.22 16.37
C ILE A 22 11.03 -7.96 16.11
N ALA A 23 9.70 -8.04 16.23
CA ALA A 23 8.80 -6.90 16.05
C ALA A 23 9.26 -5.70 16.92
N ASP A 24 9.77 -4.68 16.25
CA ASP A 24 10.04 -3.35 16.80
C ASP A 24 9.02 -2.38 16.20
N ASN A 25 8.59 -1.39 16.98
CA ASN A 25 7.55 -0.46 16.54
C ASN A 25 8.19 0.56 15.61
N HIS A 26 8.23 0.23 14.32
CA HIS A 26 8.63 1.16 13.27
C HIS A 26 7.43 2.05 12.92
N ASP A 27 7.71 3.29 12.50
CA ASP A 27 6.74 4.07 11.73
C ASP A 27 6.52 3.33 10.38
N ASP A 28 5.29 3.33 9.84
CA ASP A 28 4.82 2.61 8.63
C ASP A 28 5.59 2.92 7.31
N HIS A 29 6.71 3.62 7.40
CA HIS A 29 7.59 4.05 6.31
C HIS A 29 8.89 3.26 6.22
N ASP A 30 9.25 2.45 7.22
CA ASP A 30 10.45 1.60 7.22
C ASP A 30 10.16 0.12 6.85
N THR A 31 8.89 -0.30 6.86
CA THR A 31 8.38 -1.62 6.50
C THR A 31 7.77 -1.65 5.09
N ALA A 32 7.55 -2.86 4.55
CA ALA A 32 6.71 -3.11 3.39
C ALA A 32 5.47 -3.90 3.84
N GLU A 33 4.33 -3.71 3.18
CA GLU A 33 3.08 -4.39 3.52
C GLU A 33 2.80 -5.54 2.53
N VAL A 34 2.42 -6.71 3.06
CA VAL A 34 1.96 -7.86 2.28
C VAL A 34 0.52 -8.19 2.68
N VAL A 35 -0.40 -8.14 1.70
CA VAL A 35 -1.79 -8.57 1.85
C VAL A 35 -1.93 -9.96 1.24
N ALA A 36 -1.99 -10.99 2.08
CA ALA A 36 -2.12 -12.38 1.64
C ALA A 36 -3.60 -12.80 1.56
N VAL A 37 -3.99 -13.44 0.45
CA VAL A 37 -5.38 -13.84 0.15
C VAL A 37 -5.43 -15.31 -0.25
N HIS A 38 -6.33 -16.10 0.36
CA HIS A 38 -6.50 -17.50 0.01
C HIS A 38 -7.75 -17.77 -0.86
N GLY A 39 -7.53 -17.93 -2.16
CA GLY A 39 -8.56 -18.16 -3.18
C GLY A 39 -8.67 -19.58 -3.71
N LEU A 40 -8.01 -20.58 -3.11
CA LEU A 40 -8.09 -21.98 -3.56
C LEU A 40 -9.28 -22.74 -2.94
N PRO A 41 -10.19 -23.32 -3.74
CA PRO A 41 -11.30 -24.10 -3.25
C PRO A 41 -10.87 -25.50 -2.72
N GLN A 42 -11.74 -26.12 -1.90
CA GLN A 42 -11.53 -27.45 -1.32
C GLN A 42 -11.25 -28.54 -2.37
N SER A 43 -11.73 -28.41 -3.61
CA SER A 43 -11.46 -29.34 -4.72
C SER A 43 -9.96 -29.56 -4.96
N VAL A 44 -9.12 -28.52 -4.75
CA VAL A 44 -7.66 -28.62 -4.83
C VAL A 44 -7.12 -29.51 -3.70
N PHE A 45 -7.57 -29.26 -2.47
CA PHE A 45 -7.13 -29.95 -1.26
C PHE A 45 -7.58 -31.41 -1.19
N ASP A 46 -8.74 -31.72 -1.78
CA ASP A 46 -9.22 -33.10 -1.96
C ASP A 46 -8.23 -33.95 -2.78
N THR A 47 -7.55 -33.36 -3.78
CA THR A 47 -6.51 -34.08 -4.56
C THR A 47 -5.24 -34.35 -3.77
N LEU A 48 -4.95 -33.52 -2.76
CA LEU A 48 -3.84 -33.66 -1.83
C LEU A 48 -4.19 -34.59 -0.65
N GLY A 49 -5.47 -34.94 -0.48
CA GLY A 49 -5.97 -35.74 0.64
C GLY A 49 -6.09 -34.96 1.95
N ALA A 50 -6.28 -33.63 1.87
CA ALA A 50 -6.46 -32.75 3.04
C ALA A 50 -7.95 -32.48 3.30
N ASP A 51 -8.39 -32.71 4.54
CA ASP A 51 -9.79 -32.52 4.97
C ASP A 51 -10.18 -31.03 5.23
N SER A 52 -9.32 -30.07 4.84
CA SER A 52 -9.52 -28.62 5.01
C SER A 52 -8.75 -27.83 3.94
N THR A 53 -9.22 -26.59 3.69
CA THR A 53 -8.52 -25.56 2.89
C THR A 53 -7.44 -24.81 3.67
N ALA A 54 -7.28 -25.10 4.97
CA ALA A 54 -6.29 -24.44 5.81
C ALA A 54 -4.87 -24.64 5.28
N VAL A 55 -4.15 -23.55 5.03
CA VAL A 55 -2.74 -23.52 4.62
C VAL A 55 -1.88 -22.71 5.56
N ASP A 56 -0.66 -23.19 5.81
CA ASP A 56 0.40 -22.45 6.50
C ASP A 56 1.36 -21.84 5.47
N VAL A 57 1.67 -20.55 5.62
CA VAL A 57 2.61 -19.82 4.75
C VAL A 57 3.93 -19.62 5.48
N TYR A 58 5.05 -19.94 4.82
CA TYR A 58 6.41 -19.82 5.34
C TYR A 58 7.30 -19.00 4.41
N VAL A 59 8.39 -18.44 4.96
CA VAL A 59 9.54 -17.99 4.17
C VAL A 59 10.49 -19.17 4.01
N ALA A 60 10.93 -19.46 2.79
CA ALA A 60 11.83 -20.57 2.50
C ALA A 60 13.09 -20.52 3.39
N GLY A 61 13.42 -21.65 4.02
CA GLY A 61 14.50 -21.75 5.00
C GLY A 61 14.15 -21.31 6.43
N SER A 62 12.93 -20.84 6.70
CA SER A 62 12.43 -20.48 8.04
C SER A 62 11.10 -21.18 8.33
N TYR A 63 11.17 -22.33 9.01
CA TYR A 63 10.03 -23.23 9.25
C TYR A 63 9.70 -23.48 10.73
N ASP A 64 10.30 -22.71 11.64
CA ASP A 64 10.10 -22.88 13.08
C ASP A 64 8.67 -22.47 13.53
N ASP A 65 8.12 -21.42 12.91
CA ASP A 65 6.75 -20.94 13.05
C ASP A 65 6.24 -20.50 11.65
N ALA A 66 4.96 -20.73 11.35
CA ALA A 66 4.32 -20.18 10.14
C ALA A 66 4.17 -18.67 10.27
N LEU A 67 4.28 -17.92 9.17
CA LEU A 67 3.95 -16.49 9.13
C LEU A 67 2.47 -16.26 9.50
N THR A 68 1.61 -17.16 9.00
CA THR A 68 0.15 -17.08 9.10
C THR A 68 -0.46 -18.40 8.62
N THR A 69 -1.69 -18.67 9.08
CA THR A 69 -2.55 -19.78 8.63
C THR A 69 -3.84 -19.19 8.05
N PHE A 70 -4.27 -19.65 6.88
CA PHE A 70 -5.46 -19.16 6.18
C PHE A 70 -6.39 -20.28 5.72
N GLU A 71 -7.70 -20.10 5.85
CA GLU A 71 -8.74 -20.90 5.18
C GLU A 71 -9.27 -20.19 3.92
N PHE A 72 -10.07 -20.88 3.09
CA PHE A 72 -10.61 -20.29 1.86
C PHE A 72 -11.50 -19.06 2.12
N GLY A 73 -11.11 -17.94 1.52
CA GLY A 73 -11.75 -16.64 1.71
C GLY A 73 -11.11 -15.77 2.81
N ASP A 74 -10.12 -16.27 3.54
CA ASP A 74 -9.37 -15.42 4.47
C ASP A 74 -8.46 -14.44 3.73
N VAL A 75 -8.32 -13.26 4.35
CA VAL A 75 -7.36 -12.22 3.97
C VAL A 75 -6.61 -11.80 5.23
N GLY A 76 -5.28 -11.72 5.14
CA GLY A 76 -4.43 -11.24 6.24
C GLY A 76 -3.36 -10.28 5.76
N THR A 77 -3.16 -9.22 6.54
CA THR A 77 -2.10 -8.23 6.30
C THR A 77 -0.91 -8.53 7.20
N LEU A 78 0.30 -8.46 6.65
CA LEU A 78 1.56 -8.64 7.35
C LEU A 78 2.54 -7.53 6.95
N GLU A 79 3.13 -6.88 7.94
CA GLU A 79 4.29 -6.03 7.73
C GLU A 79 5.58 -6.86 7.69
N VAL A 80 6.42 -6.60 6.71
CA VAL A 80 7.72 -7.27 6.52
C VAL A 80 8.83 -6.24 6.31
N PRO A 81 10.09 -6.55 6.68
CA PRO A 81 11.22 -5.73 6.29
C PRO A 81 11.33 -5.60 4.75
N PRO A 82 11.90 -4.52 4.21
CA PRO A 82 12.18 -4.41 2.78
C PRO A 82 13.14 -5.51 2.30
N GLY A 83 12.81 -6.15 1.17
CA GLY A 83 13.58 -7.27 0.62
C GLY A 83 12.81 -8.13 -0.38
N ALA A 84 13.46 -9.14 -0.92
CA ALA A 84 12.82 -10.20 -1.71
C ALA A 84 12.58 -11.43 -0.83
N TYR A 85 11.43 -12.08 -1.00
CA TYR A 85 11.00 -13.22 -0.21
C TYR A 85 10.72 -14.43 -1.10
N ASP A 86 11.28 -15.57 -0.75
CA ASP A 86 10.85 -16.86 -1.27
C ASP A 86 9.77 -17.40 -0.33
N LEU A 87 8.53 -17.49 -0.80
CA LEU A 87 7.37 -17.96 -0.05
C LEU A 87 7.04 -19.41 -0.43
N GLU A 88 6.74 -20.22 0.58
CA GLU A 88 6.37 -21.63 0.43
C GLU A 88 5.07 -21.90 1.23
N VAL A 89 4.13 -22.61 0.61
CA VAL A 89 2.80 -22.88 1.18
C VAL A 89 2.62 -24.37 1.36
N PHE A 90 2.22 -24.77 2.57
CA PHE A 90 1.95 -26.15 2.95
C PHE A 90 0.52 -26.29 3.50
N PRO A 91 -0.10 -27.48 3.49
CA PRO A 91 -1.35 -27.72 4.22
C PRO A 91 -1.13 -27.49 5.72
N ALA A 92 -2.11 -26.89 6.40
CA ALA A 92 -1.94 -26.46 7.79
C ALA A 92 -1.61 -27.63 8.74
N GLY A 93 -0.58 -27.46 9.56
CA GLY A 93 -0.05 -28.51 10.44
C GLY A 93 0.60 -29.69 9.70
N GLY A 94 0.90 -29.53 8.41
CA GLY A 94 1.61 -30.50 7.57
C GLY A 94 3.11 -30.62 7.87
N ASP A 95 3.77 -31.54 7.18
CA ASP A 95 5.22 -31.75 7.29
C ASP A 95 5.98 -30.82 6.33
N THR A 96 6.63 -29.79 6.88
CA THR A 96 7.45 -28.81 6.13
C THR A 96 8.76 -29.39 5.58
N SER A 97 9.07 -30.67 5.82
CA SER A 97 10.22 -31.35 5.19
C SER A 97 9.89 -32.01 3.84
N GLY A 98 8.63 -31.96 3.40
CA GLY A 98 8.19 -32.39 2.07
C GLY A 98 8.33 -31.30 0.99
N ASP A 99 7.86 -31.60 -0.23
CA ASP A 99 7.73 -30.60 -1.28
C ASP A 99 6.52 -29.67 -0.96
N PRO A 100 6.66 -28.33 -1.06
CA PRO A 100 5.55 -27.39 -0.86
C PRO A 100 4.47 -27.50 -1.94
N VAL A 101 3.24 -27.14 -1.59
CA VAL A 101 2.08 -27.16 -2.50
C VAL A 101 2.16 -26.01 -3.50
N LEU A 102 2.55 -24.82 -3.03
CA LEU A 102 2.82 -23.64 -3.85
C LEU A 102 4.13 -22.99 -3.44
N THR A 103 4.80 -22.36 -4.40
CA THR A 103 5.99 -21.54 -4.19
C THR A 103 5.89 -20.25 -4.98
N LEU A 104 6.44 -19.17 -4.43
CA LEU A 104 6.57 -17.88 -5.12
C LEU A 104 7.81 -17.14 -4.62
N SER A 105 8.71 -16.80 -5.55
CA SER A 105 9.71 -15.75 -5.29
C SER A 105 9.06 -14.39 -5.57
N THR A 106 8.91 -13.55 -4.56
CA THR A 106 8.38 -12.19 -4.74
C THR A 106 9.39 -11.31 -5.48
N PRO A 107 8.94 -10.25 -6.18
CA PRO A 107 9.83 -9.13 -6.49
C PRO A 107 10.39 -8.51 -5.19
N GLU A 108 11.44 -7.70 -5.33
CA GLU A 108 12.02 -6.94 -4.22
C GLU A 108 11.03 -5.88 -3.73
N LEU A 109 10.51 -6.07 -2.51
CA LEU A 109 9.61 -5.15 -1.84
C LEU A 109 10.42 -4.01 -1.20
N ALA A 110 10.17 -2.78 -1.64
CA ALA A 110 10.77 -1.60 -1.02
C ALA A 110 9.93 -1.11 0.16
N ALA A 111 10.53 -0.31 1.05
CA ALA A 111 9.80 0.31 2.16
C ALA A 111 8.66 1.21 1.64
N GLY A 112 7.52 1.20 2.33
CA GLY A 112 6.28 1.88 1.95
C GLY A 112 5.53 1.27 0.75
N VAL A 113 6.02 0.17 0.16
CA VAL A 113 5.29 -0.56 -0.90
C VAL A 113 4.33 -1.56 -0.26
N SER A 114 3.09 -1.56 -0.73
CA SER A 114 2.10 -2.59 -0.45
C SER A 114 2.00 -3.57 -1.63
N ALA A 115 1.92 -4.87 -1.35
CA ALA A 115 1.78 -5.91 -2.37
C ALA A 115 0.77 -6.99 -1.93
N SER A 116 -0.08 -7.43 -2.85
CA SER A 116 -0.99 -8.56 -2.63
C SER A 116 -0.37 -9.87 -3.08
N VAL A 117 -0.40 -10.89 -2.23
CA VAL A 117 0.00 -12.27 -2.57
C VAL A 117 -1.24 -13.16 -2.55
N VAL A 118 -1.69 -13.58 -3.73
CA VAL A 118 -2.96 -14.30 -3.90
C VAL A 118 -2.69 -15.74 -4.33
N ALA A 119 -3.21 -16.70 -3.55
CA ALA A 119 -3.26 -18.11 -3.93
C ALA A 119 -4.51 -18.33 -4.81
N GLN A 120 -4.31 -18.64 -6.09
CA GLN A 120 -5.37 -18.61 -7.11
C GLN A 120 -5.28 -19.79 -8.08
N LEU A 121 -6.41 -20.12 -8.69
CA LEU A 121 -6.48 -21.02 -9.83
C LEU A 121 -6.28 -20.26 -11.14
N ASP A 122 -5.85 -20.96 -12.19
CA ASP A 122 -5.89 -20.47 -13.57
C ASP A 122 -7.32 -20.29 -14.10
N GLU A 123 -7.49 -19.64 -15.25
CA GLU A 123 -8.81 -19.39 -15.89
C GLU A 123 -9.63 -20.69 -16.08
N ALA A 124 -8.97 -21.84 -16.21
CA ALA A 124 -9.59 -23.14 -16.43
C ALA A 124 -9.96 -23.88 -15.12
N GLY A 125 -9.53 -23.39 -13.96
CA GLY A 125 -9.73 -24.06 -12.68
C GLY A 125 -8.85 -25.31 -12.47
N GLU A 126 -7.85 -25.53 -13.33
CA GLU A 126 -7.07 -26.78 -13.35
C GLU A 126 -5.76 -26.67 -12.55
N THR A 127 -5.09 -25.51 -12.57
CA THR A 127 -3.76 -25.34 -11.97
C THR A 127 -3.78 -24.33 -10.82
N PRO A 128 -3.47 -24.73 -9.58
CA PRO A 128 -3.23 -23.79 -8.49
C PRO A 128 -1.88 -23.09 -8.66
N SER A 129 -1.84 -21.82 -8.32
CA SER A 129 -0.68 -20.94 -8.45
C SER A 129 -0.66 -19.89 -7.33
N LEU A 130 0.49 -19.25 -7.13
CA LEU A 130 0.66 -18.15 -6.19
C LEU A 130 1.18 -16.95 -6.99
N ALA A 131 0.47 -15.82 -6.93
CA ALA A 131 0.79 -14.62 -7.70
C ALA A 131 1.01 -13.41 -6.77
N ALA A 132 1.98 -12.57 -7.11
CA ALA A 132 2.20 -11.28 -6.46
C ALA A 132 1.75 -10.13 -7.36
N TYR A 133 0.98 -9.22 -6.79
CA TYR A 133 0.50 -7.99 -7.40
C TYR A 133 1.00 -6.80 -6.58
N ILE A 134 1.43 -5.72 -7.24
CA ILE A 134 1.75 -4.48 -6.53
C ILE A 134 0.43 -3.73 -6.31
N ASN A 135 0.18 -3.33 -5.06
CA ASN A 135 -0.99 -2.52 -4.74
C ASN A 135 -0.70 -1.08 -5.14
N GLU A 136 -1.60 -0.47 -5.90
CA GLU A 136 -1.46 0.90 -6.39
C GLU A 136 -1.85 1.89 -5.29
N ASN A 137 -1.18 1.83 -4.13
CA ASN A 137 -1.53 2.63 -2.94
C ASN A 137 -1.03 4.09 -3.02
N ASP A 138 -0.92 4.68 -4.21
CA ASP A 138 -0.46 6.07 -4.42
C ASP A 138 -1.57 7.13 -4.26
N ALA A 139 -2.83 6.70 -4.18
CA ALA A 139 -4.00 7.53 -3.95
C ALA A 139 -5.18 6.71 -3.40
N THR A 140 -6.14 7.39 -2.76
CA THR A 140 -7.41 6.84 -2.29
C THR A 140 -8.24 6.31 -3.45
N GLY A 141 -8.88 5.14 -3.27
CA GLY A 141 -9.71 4.55 -4.32
C GLY A 141 -10.03 3.08 -4.09
N ILE A 142 -10.33 2.38 -5.19
CA ILE A 142 -10.54 0.93 -5.21
C ILE A 142 -9.57 0.32 -6.25
N GLN A 143 -8.90 -0.78 -5.88
CA GLN A 143 -8.20 -1.65 -6.83
C GLN A 143 -8.88 -3.03 -6.81
N VAL A 144 -9.29 -3.50 -7.98
CA VAL A 144 -9.99 -4.77 -8.17
C VAL A 144 -9.05 -5.77 -8.84
N PHE A 145 -9.07 -7.02 -8.37
CA PHE A 145 -8.23 -8.11 -8.83
C PHE A 145 -9.14 -9.25 -9.32
N HIS A 146 -9.02 -9.64 -10.60
CA HIS A 146 -9.70 -10.84 -11.09
C HIS A 146 -8.79 -12.05 -10.92
N THR A 147 -8.96 -12.77 -9.82
CA THR A 147 -8.13 -13.94 -9.45
C THR A 147 -8.93 -15.25 -9.38
N ALA A 148 -10.17 -15.25 -9.88
CA ALA A 148 -11.04 -16.41 -9.87
C ALA A 148 -10.82 -17.29 -11.12
N ALA A 149 -11.02 -18.60 -10.98
CA ALA A 149 -11.16 -19.53 -12.10
C ALA A 149 -12.50 -19.28 -12.81
N PHE A 150 -12.49 -18.26 -13.65
CA PHE A 150 -13.57 -17.84 -14.51
C PHE A 150 -13.00 -17.05 -15.69
N GLY A 151 -13.69 -17.10 -16.83
CA GLY A 151 -13.25 -16.47 -18.08
C GLY A 151 -13.21 -14.94 -18.02
N ALA A 152 -12.99 -14.32 -19.18
CA ALA A 152 -12.90 -12.87 -19.30
C ALA A 152 -14.16 -12.12 -18.81
N VAL A 153 -13.95 -11.09 -17.99
CA VAL A 153 -15.00 -10.34 -17.27
C VAL A 153 -14.88 -8.83 -17.46
N ASP A 154 -16.01 -8.14 -17.38
CA ASP A 154 -16.05 -6.70 -17.20
C ASP A 154 -16.08 -6.37 -15.71
N ILE A 155 -15.07 -5.65 -15.22
CA ILE A 155 -15.04 -5.10 -13.86
C ILE A 155 -15.90 -3.84 -13.87
N VAL A 156 -16.93 -3.81 -13.03
CA VAL A 156 -17.90 -2.71 -12.94
C VAL A 156 -17.85 -2.02 -11.58
N ALA A 157 -18.10 -0.70 -11.57
CA ALA A 157 -18.26 0.10 -10.37
C ALA A 157 -19.12 1.33 -10.67
N GLY A 158 -20.06 1.68 -9.79
CA GLY A 158 -20.96 2.81 -10.01
C GLY A 158 -21.91 2.63 -11.21
N GLY A 159 -22.03 1.42 -11.74
CA GLY A 159 -22.73 1.13 -13.00
C GLY A 159 -21.94 1.44 -14.28
N GLU A 160 -20.66 1.80 -14.17
CA GLU A 160 -19.73 1.98 -15.30
C GLU A 160 -18.72 0.83 -15.37
N VAL A 161 -18.25 0.49 -16.58
CA VAL A 161 -17.21 -0.54 -16.78
C VAL A 161 -15.85 0.11 -16.59
N ALA A 162 -15.16 -0.26 -15.51
CA ALA A 162 -13.81 0.22 -15.18
C ALA A 162 -12.74 -0.46 -16.05
N LEU A 163 -12.87 -1.77 -16.26
CA LEU A 163 -12.04 -2.55 -17.18
C LEU A 163 -12.90 -3.58 -17.90
N ALA A 164 -12.85 -3.57 -19.24
CA ALA A 164 -13.62 -4.49 -20.08
C ALA A 164 -12.78 -5.68 -20.51
N GLY A 165 -13.31 -6.89 -20.39
CA GLY A 165 -12.66 -8.14 -20.80
C GLY A 165 -11.36 -8.46 -20.04
N ALA A 166 -11.28 -8.12 -18.76
CA ALA A 166 -10.22 -8.50 -17.85
C ALA A 166 -10.10 -10.03 -17.79
N ALA A 167 -8.90 -10.58 -18.01
CA ALA A 167 -8.59 -11.99 -17.88
C ALA A 167 -8.23 -12.36 -16.42
N ASN A 168 -8.14 -13.66 -16.12
CA ASN A 168 -7.60 -14.11 -14.85
C ASN A 168 -6.16 -13.58 -14.68
N GLY A 169 -5.92 -12.91 -13.55
CA GLY A 169 -4.71 -12.19 -13.21
C GLY A 169 -4.68 -10.71 -13.60
N ASP A 170 -5.70 -10.17 -14.27
CA ASP A 170 -5.79 -8.74 -14.55
C ASP A 170 -6.29 -7.95 -13.33
N THR A 171 -5.84 -6.69 -13.24
CA THR A 171 -6.20 -5.75 -12.18
C THR A 171 -6.72 -4.44 -12.76
N ALA A 172 -7.60 -3.76 -12.04
CA ALA A 172 -8.18 -2.48 -12.44
C ALA A 172 -8.19 -1.50 -11.27
N ARG A 173 -7.76 -0.27 -11.52
CA ARG A 173 -7.82 0.85 -10.57
C ARG A 173 -8.99 1.77 -10.88
N ILE A 174 -9.70 2.17 -9.83
CA ILE A 174 -10.87 3.05 -9.87
C ILE A 174 -10.61 4.19 -8.89
N ASP A 175 -10.42 5.40 -9.42
CA ASP A 175 -10.22 6.60 -8.62
C ASP A 175 -11.53 6.99 -7.94
N VAL A 176 -11.60 6.86 -6.62
CA VAL A 176 -12.78 7.17 -5.81
C VAL A 176 -12.36 8.14 -4.69
N PRO A 177 -12.99 9.33 -4.56
CA PRO A 177 -12.71 10.23 -3.45
C PRO A 177 -13.03 9.57 -2.10
N GLY A 178 -12.17 9.78 -1.10
CA GLY A 178 -12.42 9.33 0.27
C GLY A 178 -13.75 9.84 0.83
N GLY A 179 -14.39 9.03 1.68
CA GLY A 179 -15.73 9.27 2.20
C GLY A 179 -16.86 9.03 1.20
N THR A 180 -16.59 8.39 0.05
CA THR A 180 -17.59 8.04 -0.95
C THR A 180 -18.02 6.57 -0.82
N THR A 181 -19.32 6.32 -0.95
CA THR A 181 -19.85 4.97 -1.16
C THR A 181 -20.11 4.77 -2.65
N VAL A 182 -19.60 3.67 -3.22
CA VAL A 182 -19.80 3.28 -4.62
C VAL A 182 -20.74 2.08 -4.67
N ASP A 183 -21.91 2.27 -5.28
CA ASP A 183 -22.90 1.20 -5.49
C ASP A 183 -22.52 0.33 -6.71
N GLY A 184 -22.85 -0.97 -6.64
CA GLY A 184 -22.73 -1.89 -7.77
C GLY A 184 -21.28 -2.11 -8.22
N VAL A 185 -20.37 -2.24 -7.26
CA VAL A 185 -19.02 -2.75 -7.54
C VAL A 185 -19.13 -4.25 -7.74
N GLY A 186 -18.53 -4.78 -8.81
CA GLY A 186 -18.68 -6.19 -9.12
C GLY A 186 -18.00 -6.64 -10.40
N VAL A 187 -18.30 -7.86 -10.78
CA VAL A 187 -17.71 -8.57 -11.91
C VAL A 187 -18.85 -9.15 -12.76
N ALA A 188 -18.92 -8.71 -14.02
CA ALA A 188 -19.85 -9.23 -15.02
C ALA A 188 -19.11 -10.11 -16.03
N PRO A 189 -19.70 -11.17 -16.61
CA PRO A 189 -19.12 -11.81 -17.79
C PRO A 189 -19.04 -10.78 -18.92
N ALA A 190 -17.98 -10.79 -19.73
CA ALA A 190 -17.75 -9.74 -20.74
C ALA A 190 -18.97 -9.53 -21.67
N GLY A 191 -19.60 -8.34 -21.59
CA GLY A 191 -20.82 -7.99 -22.31
C GLY A 191 -22.14 -8.58 -21.79
N GLY A 192 -22.17 -9.07 -20.54
CA GLY A 192 -23.34 -9.66 -19.86
C GLY A 192 -23.84 -8.87 -18.64
N ASP A 193 -24.81 -9.45 -17.93
CA ASP A 193 -25.28 -8.94 -16.63
C ASP A 193 -24.30 -9.34 -15.50
N VAL A 194 -24.23 -8.57 -14.41
CA VAL A 194 -23.31 -8.80 -13.28
C VAL A 194 -23.47 -10.21 -12.71
N ALA A 195 -22.36 -10.97 -12.65
CA ALA A 195 -22.33 -12.33 -12.12
C ALA A 195 -21.98 -12.38 -10.63
N ILE A 196 -21.10 -11.48 -10.18
CA ILE A 196 -20.73 -11.33 -8.77
C ILE A 196 -20.86 -9.86 -8.40
N ASP A 197 -21.73 -9.54 -7.44
CA ASP A 197 -21.99 -8.18 -6.96
C ASP A 197 -21.49 -8.04 -5.50
N LEU A 198 -20.59 -7.10 -5.25
CA LEU A 198 -20.20 -6.70 -3.88
C LEU A 198 -21.27 -5.82 -3.23
N GLY A 199 -22.17 -5.24 -4.03
CA GLY A 199 -23.09 -4.21 -3.59
C GLY A 199 -22.40 -2.86 -3.41
N ALA A 200 -22.64 -2.23 -2.26
CA ALA A 200 -22.13 -0.91 -1.94
C ALA A 200 -20.80 -1.00 -1.19
N VAL A 201 -19.73 -0.45 -1.78
CA VAL A 201 -18.39 -0.38 -1.18
C VAL A 201 -18.16 1.03 -0.65
N GLU A 202 -17.86 1.15 0.65
CA GLU A 202 -17.41 2.40 1.27
C GLU A 202 -15.90 2.55 1.09
N VAL A 203 -15.45 3.70 0.60
CA VAL A 203 -14.04 4.06 0.45
C VAL A 203 -13.70 5.10 1.51
N PRO A 204 -12.97 4.73 2.59
CA PRO A 204 -12.56 5.68 3.62
C PRO A 204 -11.59 6.75 3.09
N GLU A 205 -11.39 7.83 3.85
CA GLU A 205 -10.32 8.79 3.56
C GLU A 205 -8.94 8.11 3.67
N ASP A 206 -7.99 8.55 2.84
CA ASP A 206 -6.58 8.10 2.81
C ASP A 206 -6.36 6.57 2.72
N THR A 207 -7.35 5.85 2.19
CA THR A 207 -7.38 4.38 2.12
C THR A 207 -7.54 3.89 0.68
N LEU A 208 -6.82 2.83 0.32
CA LEU A 208 -7.11 2.02 -0.88
C LEU A 208 -7.86 0.76 -0.48
N VAL A 209 -9.07 0.57 -1.03
CA VAL A 209 -9.82 -0.67 -0.90
C VAL A 209 -9.33 -1.67 -1.95
N LEU A 210 -8.97 -2.86 -1.52
CA LEU A 210 -8.51 -3.97 -2.36
C LEU A 210 -9.64 -5.00 -2.44
N ALA A 211 -10.10 -5.36 -3.65
CA ALA A 211 -11.22 -6.28 -3.84
C ALA A 211 -10.85 -7.43 -4.78
N TYR A 212 -10.83 -8.66 -4.26
CA TYR A 212 -10.33 -9.84 -4.96
C TYR A 212 -11.47 -10.80 -5.28
N ALA A 213 -11.77 -10.98 -6.58
CA ALA A 213 -12.64 -12.06 -7.02
C ALA A 213 -11.85 -13.37 -6.96
N ILE A 214 -12.34 -14.34 -6.17
CA ILE A 214 -11.64 -15.60 -5.87
C ILE A 214 -12.57 -16.82 -6.03
N GLY A 215 -12.00 -18.03 -5.96
CA GLY A 215 -12.71 -19.29 -6.11
C GLY A 215 -12.86 -19.73 -7.57
N SER A 216 -13.75 -20.68 -7.80
CA SER A 216 -13.99 -21.34 -9.10
C SER A 216 -15.48 -21.37 -9.42
N ALA A 217 -15.81 -21.12 -10.69
CA ALA A 217 -17.17 -21.21 -11.20
C ALA A 217 -17.67 -22.66 -11.26
N ASP A 218 -16.80 -23.59 -11.65
CA ASP A 218 -17.13 -25.02 -11.76
C ASP A 218 -17.28 -25.70 -10.39
N ASP A 219 -16.60 -25.19 -9.36
CA ASP A 219 -16.74 -25.64 -7.97
C ASP A 219 -17.86 -24.91 -7.19
N GLU A 220 -18.58 -23.98 -7.82
CA GLU A 220 -19.60 -23.11 -7.18
C GLU A 220 -19.05 -22.30 -5.98
N THR A 221 -17.76 -21.93 -5.99
CA THR A 221 -17.06 -21.23 -4.88
C THR A 221 -16.78 -19.75 -5.13
N LEU A 222 -17.25 -19.19 -6.25
CA LEU A 222 -17.04 -17.78 -6.59
C LEU A 222 -17.52 -16.82 -5.48
N GLN A 223 -16.60 -16.00 -4.97
CA GLN A 223 -16.90 -14.91 -4.03
C GLN A 223 -15.93 -13.75 -4.24
N VAL A 224 -16.22 -12.60 -3.61
CA VAL A 224 -15.25 -11.51 -3.50
C VAL A 224 -14.90 -11.31 -2.03
N VAL A 225 -13.60 -11.16 -1.78
CA VAL A 225 -13.06 -10.78 -0.46
C VAL A 225 -12.43 -9.40 -0.56
N THR A 226 -12.46 -8.64 0.52
CA THR A 226 -11.95 -7.26 0.54
C THR A 226 -10.94 -7.05 1.67
N ALA A 227 -9.97 -6.18 1.39
CA ALA A 227 -9.01 -5.66 2.35
C ALA A 227 -8.86 -4.15 2.14
N THR A 228 -8.11 -3.51 3.02
CA THR A 228 -7.79 -2.08 2.96
C THR A 228 -6.31 -1.89 3.27
N THR A 229 -5.64 -1.03 2.51
CA THR A 229 -4.28 -0.57 2.75
C THR A 229 -4.23 0.95 2.82
N SER A 230 -3.31 1.50 3.61
CA SER A 230 -3.09 2.94 3.71
C SER A 230 -2.45 3.49 2.44
N VAL A 231 -2.83 4.71 2.06
CA VAL A 231 -2.23 5.42 0.93
C VAL A 231 -0.81 5.89 1.29
N ALA A 232 0.17 5.50 0.50
CA ALA A 232 1.57 5.87 0.67
C ALA A 232 1.76 7.39 0.59
N GLY A 233 2.20 7.99 1.70
CA GLY A 233 2.37 9.44 1.81
C GLY A 233 1.07 10.20 2.10
N GLY A 234 -0.01 9.51 2.46
CA GLY A 234 -1.09 10.12 3.25
C GLY A 234 -0.50 10.60 4.58
N GLU A 235 -0.46 11.92 4.77
CA GLU A 235 -0.15 12.52 6.08
C GLU A 235 -1.27 12.13 7.05
N ASP A 236 -0.96 11.65 8.27
CA ASP A 236 -1.92 11.15 9.30
C ASP A 236 -2.97 12.18 9.76
N GLY A 237 -3.89 12.59 8.88
CA GLY A 237 -4.91 13.61 9.13
C GLY A 237 -4.38 14.97 9.62
N GLU A 238 -3.07 15.18 9.63
CA GLU A 238 -2.39 16.24 10.37
C GLU A 238 -2.37 17.54 9.54
N MET A 239 -3.56 17.98 9.11
CA MET A 239 -3.79 19.30 8.52
C MET A 239 -2.97 20.33 9.27
N PRO A 240 -2.12 21.15 8.61
CA PRO A 240 -1.14 21.98 9.29
C PRO A 240 -1.81 22.94 10.28
N THR A 241 -1.85 22.53 11.54
CA THR A 241 -2.60 23.19 12.63
C THR A 241 -2.06 24.59 12.95
N ARG A 242 -0.90 24.93 12.37
CA ARG A 242 -0.23 26.21 12.51
C ARG A 242 0.46 26.60 11.21
N VAL A 243 -0.12 27.57 10.50
CA VAL A 243 0.70 28.48 9.68
C VAL A 243 1.36 29.46 10.64
N ASP A 244 2.70 29.47 10.72
CA ASP A 244 3.42 30.46 11.52
C ASP A 244 3.47 31.79 10.76
N ALA A 245 2.32 32.46 10.73
CA ALA A 245 2.15 33.83 10.25
C ALA A 245 2.90 34.77 11.21
N GLY A 246 4.22 34.80 11.05
CA GLY A 246 5.16 35.43 11.96
C GLY A 246 4.70 36.82 12.39
N SER A 247 4.75 37.09 13.69
CA SER A 247 4.17 38.29 14.26
C SER A 247 4.84 39.55 13.72
N ALA A 248 4.25 40.15 12.68
CA ALA A 248 4.58 41.50 12.23
C ALA A 248 4.27 42.44 13.41
N GLY A 249 5.33 42.87 14.11
CA GLY A 249 5.30 43.36 15.50
C GLY A 249 4.49 44.63 15.74
N LEU A 250 3.16 44.51 15.68
CA LEU A 250 2.16 45.55 15.95
C LEU A 250 1.33 45.21 17.20
N ALA A 251 1.98 44.64 18.21
CA ALA A 251 1.47 44.65 19.57
C ALA A 251 1.52 46.09 20.09
N ALA A 252 0.41 46.81 19.95
CA ALA A 252 0.26 48.13 20.55
C ALA A 252 0.36 48.02 22.09
N ASN A 253 0.99 49.02 22.70
CA ASN A 253 0.97 49.30 24.13
C ASN A 253 1.76 48.36 25.07
N GLN A 254 3.09 48.52 25.09
CA GLN A 254 3.84 48.54 26.35
C GLN A 254 4.90 49.65 26.35
N GLY A 255 4.81 50.56 27.33
CA GLY A 255 5.85 51.49 27.80
C GLY A 255 6.76 52.19 26.78
N ILE A 256 6.48 53.46 26.47
CA ILE A 256 7.48 54.34 25.83
C ILE A 256 8.68 54.50 26.78
N GLY A 257 9.77 53.79 26.50
CA GLY A 257 11.00 53.90 27.26
C GLY A 257 11.59 55.31 27.22
N LEU A 258 12.15 55.76 28.34
CA LEU A 258 12.65 57.14 28.56
C LEU A 258 13.64 57.66 27.48
N GLY A 259 14.27 56.77 26.71
CA GLY A 259 15.13 57.14 25.57
C GLY A 259 14.40 57.85 24.42
N VAL A 260 13.11 57.55 24.17
CA VAL A 260 12.34 58.18 23.07
C VAL A 260 11.90 59.61 23.43
N ALA A 261 11.68 59.90 24.72
CA ALA A 261 11.30 61.23 25.19
C ALA A 261 12.40 62.28 24.97
N VAL A 262 13.69 61.87 24.99
CA VAL A 262 14.83 62.77 24.75
C VAL A 262 14.91 63.22 23.29
N LEU A 263 14.54 62.35 22.33
CA LEU A 263 14.54 62.68 20.90
C LEU A 263 13.44 63.69 20.51
N LEU A 264 12.31 63.71 21.22
CA LEU A 264 11.23 64.67 20.96
C LEU A 264 11.52 66.08 21.52
N LEU A 265 12.31 66.20 22.60
CA LEU A 265 12.72 67.52 23.11
C LEU A 265 13.85 68.16 22.30
N ALA A 266 14.70 67.36 21.64
CA ALA A 266 15.71 67.87 20.70
C ALA A 266 15.08 68.49 19.43
N GLY A 267 13.88 68.05 19.03
CA GLY A 267 13.18 68.55 17.85
C GLY A 267 12.59 69.97 17.96
N VAL A 268 12.39 70.49 19.18
CA VAL A 268 11.78 71.81 19.42
C VAL A 268 12.81 72.93 19.54
N ALA A 269 14.10 72.60 19.72
CA ALA A 269 15.18 73.58 19.91
C ALA A 269 15.75 74.20 18.62
N LEU A 270 15.26 73.81 17.43
CA LEU A 270 15.81 74.21 16.13
C LEU A 270 14.97 75.26 15.36
N LEU A 271 14.07 75.98 16.04
CA LEU A 271 13.15 76.97 15.44
C LEU A 271 13.43 78.44 15.80
N THR A 272 14.63 78.78 16.28
CA THR A 272 15.01 80.19 16.60
C THR A 272 16.36 80.63 16.01
N ALA A 273 16.57 80.39 14.71
CA ALA A 273 17.62 81.07 13.94
C ALA A 273 17.01 82.21 13.10
N PRO A 274 17.36 83.49 13.34
CA PRO A 274 16.79 84.60 12.57
C PRO A 274 17.40 84.68 11.17
N VAL A 275 16.54 84.63 10.14
CA VAL A 275 16.94 84.87 8.75
C VAL A 275 17.21 86.37 8.55
N THR A 276 18.47 86.78 8.55
CA THR A 276 18.87 88.13 8.12
C THR A 276 18.73 88.28 6.62
N ALA A 277 17.57 88.76 6.16
CA ALA A 277 17.33 89.09 4.76
C ALA A 277 18.16 90.32 4.34
N SER A 278 19.29 90.10 3.66
CA SER A 278 20.08 91.17 3.03
C SER A 278 19.36 91.72 1.80
N VAL A 279 18.54 92.75 1.98
CA VAL A 279 17.83 93.45 0.90
C VAL A 279 18.82 94.25 0.05
N VAL A 280 19.26 93.67 -1.08
CA VAL A 280 19.99 94.43 -2.12
C VAL A 280 19.00 95.28 -2.90
N ARG A 281 18.82 96.52 -2.44
CA ARG A 281 17.90 97.50 -3.02
C ARG A 281 18.48 98.12 -4.30
N ARG A 282 17.96 97.72 -5.46
CA ARG A 282 18.16 98.44 -6.75
C ARG A 282 17.84 99.93 -6.63
N ARG A 283 18.69 100.78 -7.23
CA ARG A 283 18.45 102.13 -7.82
C ARG A 283 19.82 102.79 -8.12
N ARG A 284 20.05 103.48 -9.23
CA ARG A 284 19.22 103.85 -10.39
C ARG A 284 19.98 103.58 -11.68
#